data_AF-A0A929BC18-F1
#
_entry.id   AF-A0A929BC18-F1
#
_cell.length_a   1.000
_cell.length_b   1.000
_cell.length_c   1.000
_cell.angle_alpha   90.00
_cell.angle_beta   90.00
_cell.angle_gamma   90.00
#
_symmetry.space_group_name_H-M   'P 1'
#
loop_
_entity.id
_entity.type
_entity.pdbx_description
1 polymer ?
#
loop_
_entity_poly.entity_id
_entity_poly.type
_entity_poly.pdbx_seq_one_letter_code
_entity_poly.pdbx_strand_id
1 'polypeptide(L)'
;MTQPDPFEATPPDEPSKPDRPKALDQSFWCGVASVVIGFLVVITGFVLMPAGDLDAVLQEVARQEPSLSPEQIRSVYDATMIVTLVFLVVIAAGWILFLHQMRRGYNWARIVITVVGGLWAVLTLPSIATGGEGSLLAILQLIAIGATVVLAFRPESNAYLRSAS
;
A
#
# COMPACT_ATOMS: atom_id res chain seq x y z
N MET A 1 38.04 -52.57 -17.20
CA MET A 1 38.03 -51.10 -17.33
C MET A 1 36.87 -50.76 -18.25
N THR A 2 35.70 -50.46 -17.68
CA THR A 2 34.49 -50.10 -18.42
C THR A 2 34.64 -48.67 -18.92
N GLN A 3 34.55 -48.49 -20.24
CA GLN A 3 34.56 -47.19 -20.90
C GLN A 3 33.30 -46.42 -20.47
N PRO A 4 33.39 -45.13 -20.08
CA PRO A 4 32.20 -44.33 -19.76
C PRO A 4 31.30 -44.23 -21.00
N ASP A 5 29.98 -44.39 -20.81
CA ASP A 5 29.00 -44.34 -21.89
C ASP A 5 28.99 -42.93 -22.55
N PRO A 6 29.11 -42.81 -23.88
CA PRO A 6 29.17 -41.51 -24.57
C PRO A 6 27.87 -40.69 -24.51
N PHE A 7 26.81 -41.24 -23.92
CA PHE A 7 25.44 -40.71 -23.94
C PHE A 7 24.89 -40.38 -22.56
N GLU A 8 25.73 -40.22 -21.54
CA GLU A 8 25.31 -39.53 -20.32
C GLU A 8 25.12 -38.04 -20.67
N ALA A 9 23.97 -37.75 -21.29
CA ALA A 9 23.53 -36.40 -21.57
C ALA A 9 23.39 -35.71 -20.21
N THR A 10 24.28 -34.75 -19.94
CA THR A 10 24.12 -33.80 -18.84
C THR A 10 22.67 -33.31 -18.88
N PRO A 11 21.92 -33.40 -17.77
CA PRO A 11 20.58 -32.83 -17.72
C PRO A 11 20.65 -31.40 -18.28
N PRO A 12 19.73 -30.98 -19.15
CA PRO A 12 19.72 -29.60 -19.62
C PRO A 12 19.79 -28.70 -18.38
N ASP A 13 20.76 -27.80 -18.32
CA ASP A 13 20.79 -26.75 -17.29
C ASP A 13 19.42 -26.08 -17.35
N GLU A 14 18.55 -26.39 -16.37
CA GLU A 14 17.29 -25.66 -16.23
C GLU A 14 17.67 -24.18 -16.17
N PRO A 15 17.12 -23.32 -17.04
CA PRO A 15 17.48 -21.91 -17.04
C PRO A 15 17.23 -21.38 -15.64
N SER A 16 18.31 -21.12 -14.90
CA SER A 16 18.24 -20.61 -13.55
C SER A 16 17.47 -19.29 -13.63
N LYS A 17 16.34 -19.22 -12.94
CA LYS A 17 15.57 -17.97 -12.85
C LYS A 17 16.57 -16.88 -12.43
N PRO A 18 16.70 -15.78 -13.21
CA PRO A 18 17.65 -14.74 -12.89
C PRO A 18 17.50 -14.33 -11.43
N ASP A 19 18.60 -14.21 -10.69
CA ASP A 19 18.52 -13.82 -9.29
C ASP A 19 17.80 -12.48 -9.16
N ARG A 20 16.81 -12.46 -8.28
CA ARG A 20 15.93 -11.32 -8.12
C ARG A 20 16.74 -10.10 -7.63
N PRO A 21 16.58 -8.92 -8.26
CA PRO A 21 17.24 -7.70 -7.80
C PRO A 21 16.82 -7.29 -6.39
N LYS A 22 17.79 -6.92 -5.56
CA LYS A 22 17.57 -6.36 -4.21
C LYS A 22 16.68 -5.11 -4.23
N ALA A 23 16.75 -4.31 -5.31
CA ALA A 23 15.89 -3.14 -5.49
C ALA A 23 14.39 -3.51 -5.52
N LEU A 24 14.03 -4.66 -6.09
CA LEU A 24 12.65 -5.12 -6.12
C LEU A 24 12.17 -5.60 -4.75
N ASP A 25 13.06 -6.17 -3.93
CA ASP A 25 12.76 -6.49 -2.53
C ASP A 25 12.58 -5.24 -1.68
N GLN A 26 13.45 -4.24 -1.85
CA GLN A 26 13.30 -2.95 -1.17
C GLN A 26 12.00 -2.25 -1.57
N SER A 27 11.66 -2.23 -2.86
CA SER A 27 10.38 -1.72 -3.36
C SER A 27 9.20 -2.39 -2.67
N PHE A 28 9.23 -3.73 -2.57
CA PHE A 28 8.19 -4.48 -1.86
C PHE A 28 8.04 -4.04 -0.40
N TRP A 29 9.15 -3.94 0.34
CA TRP A 29 9.10 -3.55 1.75
C TRP A 29 8.68 -2.09 1.96
N CYS A 30 9.07 -1.17 1.07
CA CYS A 30 8.54 0.20 1.08
C CYS A 30 7.01 0.21 0.87
N GLY A 31 6.52 -0.65 -0.01
CA GLY A 31 5.09 -0.76 -0.30
C GLY A 31 4.30 -1.39 0.84
N VAL A 32 4.90 -2.32 1.58
CA VAL A 32 4.33 -2.86 2.82
C VAL A 32 4.34 -1.78 3.92
N ALA A 33 5.43 -1.04 4.06
CA ALA A 33 5.55 0.02 5.05
C ALA A 33 4.51 1.12 4.83
N SER A 34 4.19 1.49 3.58
CA SER A 34 3.15 2.50 3.32
C SER A 34 1.77 2.08 3.80
N VAL A 35 1.44 0.79 3.73
CA VAL A 35 0.20 0.23 4.29
C VAL A 35 0.21 0.37 5.81
N VAL A 36 1.28 -0.07 6.47
CA VAL A 36 1.41 0.01 7.93
C VAL A 36 1.27 1.45 8.42
N ILE A 37 1.95 2.40 7.78
CA ILE A 37 1.85 3.81 8.12
C ILE A 37 0.41 4.33 7.90
N GLY A 38 -0.28 3.86 6.86
CA GLY A 38 -1.69 4.23 6.61
C GLY A 38 -2.64 3.78 7.70
N PHE A 39 -2.47 2.55 8.19
CA PHE A 39 -3.21 2.09 9.36
C PHE A 39 -2.92 2.94 10.59
N LEU A 40 -1.65 3.32 10.80
CA LEU A 40 -1.28 4.21 11.91
C LEU A 40 -1.98 5.56 11.80
N VAL A 41 -2.03 6.18 10.62
CA VAL A 41 -2.75 7.45 10.39
C VAL A 41 -4.21 7.34 10.80
N VAL A 42 -4.90 6.27 10.40
CA VAL A 42 -6.32 6.07 10.75
C VAL A 42 -6.49 5.78 12.24
N ILE A 43 -5.63 4.96 12.83
CA ILE A 43 -5.70 4.64 14.26
C ILE A 43 -5.49 5.90 15.09
N THR A 44 -4.45 6.70 14.80
CA THR A 44 -4.17 7.92 15.57
C THR A 44 -5.18 9.02 15.29
N GLY A 45 -5.68 9.14 14.06
CA GLY A 45 -6.59 10.23 13.66
C GLY A 45 -8.05 10.00 14.01
N PHE A 46 -8.49 8.75 14.13
CA PHE A 46 -9.91 8.42 14.35
C PHE A 46 -10.14 7.50 15.54
N VAL A 47 -9.36 6.42 15.68
CA VAL A 47 -9.60 5.41 16.73
C VAL A 47 -9.14 5.88 18.11
N LEU A 48 -7.98 6.55 18.17
CA LEU A 48 -7.40 7.11 19.39
C LEU A 48 -7.72 8.59 19.57
N MET A 49 -8.70 9.11 18.81
CA MET A 49 -9.10 10.51 18.87
C MET A 49 -9.57 10.86 20.30
N PRO A 50 -9.09 11.97 20.88
CA PRO A 50 -9.57 12.43 22.18
C PRO A 50 -11.08 12.68 22.18
N ALA A 51 -11.76 12.33 23.28
CA ALA A 51 -13.21 12.49 23.39
C ALA A 51 -13.69 13.93 23.13
N GLY A 52 -12.91 14.93 23.56
CA GLY A 52 -13.24 16.35 23.33
C GLY A 52 -13.22 16.75 21.85
N ASP A 53 -12.30 16.18 21.05
CA ASP A 53 -12.24 16.46 19.62
C ASP A 53 -13.35 15.72 18.87
N LEU A 54 -13.68 14.50 19.29
CA LEU A 54 -14.84 13.77 18.77
C LEU A 54 -16.13 14.54 19.05
N ASP A 55 -16.32 15.06 20.25
CA ASP A 55 -17.51 15.84 20.60
C ASP A 55 -17.62 17.11 19.75
N ALA A 56 -16.50 17.78 19.47
CA ALA A 56 -16.46 18.93 18.57
C ALA A 56 -16.88 18.56 17.14
N VAL A 57 -16.41 17.41 16.63
CA VAL A 57 -16.81 16.89 15.31
C VAL A 57 -18.30 16.56 15.29
N LEU A 58 -18.82 15.85 16.30
CA LEU A 58 -20.24 15.48 16.37
C LEU A 58 -21.14 16.71 16.51
N GLN A 59 -20.73 17.72 17.27
CA GLN A 59 -21.46 18.99 17.38
C GLN A 59 -21.49 19.75 16.06
N GLU A 60 -20.40 19.75 15.31
CA GLU A 60 -20.35 20.38 14.00
C GLU A 60 -21.28 19.66 13.00
N VAL A 61 -21.29 18.34 13.00
CA VAL A 61 -22.26 17.55 12.20
C VAL A 61 -23.69 17.86 12.62
N ALA A 62 -23.98 17.98 13.92
CA ALA A 62 -25.31 18.35 14.41
C ALA A 62 -25.75 19.75 13.98
N ARG A 63 -24.82 20.69 13.80
CA ARG A 63 -25.11 22.03 13.26
C ARG A 63 -25.43 22.00 11.77
N GLN A 64 -24.74 21.15 11.01
CA GLN A 64 -24.93 20.99 9.57
C GLN A 64 -26.20 20.19 9.25
N GLU A 65 -26.54 19.22 10.11
CA GLU A 65 -27.66 18.30 9.95
C GLU A 65 -28.62 18.35 11.17
N PRO A 66 -29.35 19.47 11.37
CA PRO A 66 -30.23 19.65 12.53
C PRO A 66 -31.45 18.72 12.52
N SER A 67 -31.67 17.97 11.44
CA SER A 67 -32.76 16.99 11.32
C SER A 67 -32.46 15.68 12.05
N LEU A 68 -31.20 15.41 12.40
CA LEU A 68 -30.77 14.19 13.05
C LEU A 68 -30.65 14.40 14.57
N SER A 69 -31.12 13.42 15.34
CA SER A 69 -30.84 13.37 16.78
C SER A 69 -29.35 13.08 17.03
N PRO A 70 -28.79 13.52 18.18
CA PRO A 70 -27.41 13.22 18.55
C PRO A 70 -27.09 11.72 18.54
N GLU A 71 -28.04 10.87 18.94
CA GLU A 71 -27.91 9.43 18.93
C GLU A 71 -27.79 8.88 17.50
N GLN A 72 -28.56 9.42 16.54
CA GLN A 72 -28.46 9.05 15.13
C GLN A 72 -27.12 9.47 14.53
N ILE A 73 -26.64 10.67 14.83
CA ILE A 73 -25.33 11.17 14.35
C ILE A 73 -24.22 10.23 14.83
N ARG A 74 -24.23 9.85 16.10
CA ARG A 74 -23.24 8.93 16.66
C ARG A 74 -23.34 7.54 16.05
N SER A 75 -24.54 7.02 15.85
CA SER A 75 -24.73 5.72 15.18
C SER A 75 -24.22 5.73 13.73
N VAL A 76 -24.42 6.83 12.99
CA VAL A 76 -23.91 6.99 11.63
C VAL A 76 -22.39 7.09 11.63
N TYR A 77 -21.80 7.82 12.58
CA TYR A 77 -20.35 7.92 12.75
C TYR A 77 -19.73 6.54 13.00
N ASP A 78 -20.26 5.76 13.95
CA ASP A 78 -19.76 4.43 14.28
C ASP A 78 -19.87 3.47 13.07
N ALA A 79 -21.01 3.49 12.37
CA ALA A 79 -21.20 2.70 11.17
C ALA A 79 -20.23 3.09 10.05
N THR A 80 -20.02 4.39 9.84
CA THR A 80 -19.08 4.93 8.85
C THR A 80 -17.66 4.50 9.19
N MET A 81 -17.29 4.49 10.47
CA MET A 81 -15.96 4.07 10.92
C MET A 81 -15.72 2.58 10.66
N ILE A 82 -16.71 1.72 10.94
CA ILE A 82 -16.64 0.28 10.62
C ILE A 82 -16.47 0.05 9.12
N VAL A 83 -17.31 0.71 8.29
CA VAL A 83 -17.25 0.59 6.83
C VAL A 83 -15.89 1.07 6.31
N THR A 84 -15.39 2.18 6.83
CA THR A 84 -14.07 2.74 6.48
C THR A 84 -12.95 1.76 6.80
N LEU A 85 -12.97 1.15 7.98
CA LEU A 85 -11.97 0.16 8.39
C LEU A 85 -11.99 -1.08 7.48
N VAL A 86 -13.18 -1.62 7.18
CA VAL A 86 -13.32 -2.76 6.26
C VAL A 86 -12.79 -2.42 4.88
N PHE A 87 -13.18 -1.26 4.34
CA PHE A 87 -12.75 -0.80 3.02
C PHE A 87 -11.23 -0.64 2.95
N LEU A 88 -10.62 -0.08 4.01
CA LEU A 88 -9.18 0.10 4.11
C LEU A 88 -8.43 -1.25 4.14
N VAL A 89 -8.96 -2.25 4.86
CA VAL A 89 -8.40 -3.61 4.86
C VAL A 89 -8.45 -4.24 3.47
N VAL A 90 -9.56 -4.08 2.74
CA VAL A 90 -9.71 -4.60 1.38
C VAL A 90 -8.70 -3.94 0.43
N ILE A 91 -8.56 -2.62 0.49
CA ILE A 91 -7.55 -1.89 -0.32
C ILE A 91 -6.14 -2.34 0.03
N ALA A 92 -5.82 -2.48 1.33
CA ALA A 92 -4.52 -2.94 1.78
C ALA A 92 -4.21 -4.35 1.26
N ALA A 93 -5.17 -5.28 1.32
CA ALA A 93 -5.02 -6.62 0.78
C ALA A 93 -4.76 -6.60 -0.74
N GLY A 94 -5.51 -5.80 -1.50
CA GLY A 94 -5.30 -5.61 -2.93
C GLY A 94 -3.93 -5.03 -3.26
N TRP A 95 -3.49 -4.01 -2.51
CA TRP A 95 -2.16 -3.41 -2.65
C TRP A 95 -1.04 -4.44 -2.43
N ILE A 96 -1.13 -5.23 -1.36
CA ILE A 96 -0.16 -6.29 -1.05
C ILE A 96 -0.16 -7.37 -2.14
N LEU A 97 -1.33 -7.72 -2.68
CA LEU A 97 -1.43 -8.64 -3.81
C LEU A 97 -0.70 -8.10 -5.04
N PHE A 98 -0.86 -6.83 -5.39
CA PHE A 98 -0.13 -6.22 -6.52
C PHE A 98 1.37 -6.16 -6.27
N LEU A 99 1.81 -5.86 -5.04
CA LEU A 99 3.22 -5.93 -4.66
C LEU A 99 3.77 -7.35 -4.84
N HIS A 100 3.02 -8.39 -4.44
CA HIS A 100 3.39 -9.78 -4.66
C HIS A 100 3.41 -10.14 -6.15
N GLN A 101 2.50 -9.59 -6.95
CA GLN A 101 2.52 -9.82 -8.40
C GLN A 101 3.73 -9.16 -9.07
N MET A 102 4.11 -7.96 -8.61
CA MET A 102 5.35 -7.29 -9.00
C MET A 102 6.58 -8.12 -8.60
N ARG A 103 6.58 -8.75 -7.41
CA ARG A 103 7.62 -9.69 -6.96
C ARG A 103 7.80 -10.87 -7.92
N ARG A 104 6.72 -11.31 -8.59
CA ARG A 104 6.66 -12.52 -9.41
C ARG A 104 7.11 -12.33 -10.86
N GLY A 105 7.47 -11.12 -11.30
CA GLY A 105 7.90 -10.89 -12.69
C GLY A 105 6.94 -10.08 -13.55
N TYR A 106 5.73 -9.77 -13.06
CA TYR A 106 4.68 -9.20 -13.90
C TYR A 106 4.84 -7.69 -14.09
N ASN A 107 5.11 -7.28 -15.34
CA ASN A 107 5.30 -5.88 -15.73
C ASN A 107 4.07 -4.99 -15.47
N TRP A 108 2.85 -5.52 -15.64
CA TRP A 108 1.60 -4.76 -15.45
C TRP A 108 1.39 -4.30 -14.01
N ALA A 109 1.92 -5.06 -13.03
CA ALA A 109 1.75 -4.75 -11.62
C ALA A 109 2.35 -3.39 -11.26
N ARG A 110 3.42 -2.97 -11.95
CA ARG A 110 4.03 -1.65 -11.75
C ARG A 110 3.10 -0.52 -12.16
N ILE A 111 2.44 -0.64 -13.31
CA ILE A 111 1.50 0.36 -13.80
C ILE A 111 0.37 0.52 -12.78
N VAL A 112 -0.17 -0.59 -12.29
CA VAL A 112 -1.24 -0.57 -11.28
C VAL A 112 -0.75 0.06 -9.97
N ILE A 113 0.42 -0.32 -9.46
CA ILE A 113 1.02 0.28 -8.26
C ILE A 113 1.22 1.79 -8.43
N THR A 114 1.65 2.26 -9.60
CA THR A 114 1.85 3.68 -9.86
C THR A 114 0.53 4.43 -9.96
N VAL A 115 -0.46 3.89 -10.65
CA VAL A 115 -1.79 4.53 -10.78
C VAL A 115 -2.49 4.59 -9.42
N VAL A 116 -2.52 3.46 -8.70
CA VAL A 116 -3.15 3.39 -7.37
C VAL A 116 -2.39 4.23 -6.36
N GLY A 117 -1.06 4.14 -6.34
CA GLY A 117 -0.20 4.94 -5.44
C GLY A 117 -0.29 6.44 -5.74
N GLY A 118 -0.37 6.82 -7.01
CA GLY A 118 -0.55 8.21 -7.43
C GLY A 118 -1.92 8.76 -7.04
N LEU A 119 -2.99 7.98 -7.27
CA LEU A 119 -4.34 8.35 -6.84
C LEU A 119 -4.39 8.51 -5.31
N TRP A 120 -3.83 7.55 -4.57
CA TRP A 120 -3.74 7.61 -3.13
C TRP A 120 -3.01 8.89 -2.68
N ALA A 121 -1.88 9.21 -3.31
CA ALA A 121 -1.12 10.40 -2.98
C ALA A 121 -1.95 11.69 -3.13
N VAL A 122 -2.69 11.82 -4.24
CA VAL A 122 -3.57 12.98 -4.47
C VAL A 122 -4.67 13.08 -3.42
N LEU A 123 -5.30 11.95 -3.06
CA LEU A 123 -6.35 11.91 -2.05
C LEU A 123 -5.85 12.26 -0.64
N THR A 124 -4.56 12.05 -0.35
CA THR A 124 -3.94 12.38 0.95
C THR A 124 -3.49 13.84 1.05
N LEU A 125 -3.36 14.57 -0.07
CA LEU A 125 -2.88 15.97 -0.07
C LEU A 125 -3.70 16.93 0.82
N PRO A 126 -5.05 16.91 0.82
CA PRO A 126 -5.83 17.81 1.65
C PRO A 126 -5.52 17.63 3.15
N SER A 127 -5.38 16.39 3.60
CA SER A 127 -5.06 16.06 5.01
C SER A 127 -3.69 16.58 5.44
N ILE A 128 -2.73 16.64 4.51
CA ILE A 128 -1.41 17.23 4.77
C ILE A 128 -1.52 18.76 4.79
N ALA A 129 -2.27 19.36 3.86
CA ALA A 129 -2.43 20.81 3.76
C ALA A 129 -3.09 21.43 5.00
N THR A 130 -3.97 20.69 5.68
CA THR A 130 -4.59 21.12 6.94
C THR A 130 -3.68 21.06 8.16
N GLY A 131 -2.49 20.44 8.05
CA GLY A 131 -1.45 20.49 9.09
C GLY A 131 -1.78 19.79 10.42
N GLY A 132 -2.77 18.90 10.45
CA GLY A 132 -3.16 18.17 11.66
C GLY A 132 -2.08 17.19 12.16
N GLU A 133 -2.31 16.59 13.33
CA GLU A 133 -1.37 15.66 14.00
C GLU A 133 -0.98 14.45 13.14
N GLY A 134 -1.84 14.05 12.18
CA GLY A 134 -1.55 12.98 11.22
C GLY A 134 -0.68 13.40 10.01
N SER A 135 -0.35 14.68 9.85
CA SER A 135 0.33 15.21 8.65
C SER A 135 1.73 14.62 8.46
N LEU A 136 2.51 14.44 9.53
CA LEU A 136 3.82 13.81 9.46
C LEU A 136 3.74 12.34 9.00
N LEU A 137 2.82 11.57 9.58
CA LEU A 137 2.60 10.17 9.20
C LEU A 137 2.13 10.07 7.74
N ALA A 138 1.24 10.96 7.31
CA ALA A 138 0.81 11.05 5.92
C ALA A 138 1.98 11.36 4.97
N ILE A 139 2.87 12.29 5.33
CA ILE A 139 4.08 12.59 4.54
C ILE A 139 4.99 11.36 4.46
N LEU A 140 5.25 10.67 5.58
CA LEU A 140 6.06 9.46 5.60
C LEU A 140 5.46 8.35 4.74
N GLN A 141 4.13 8.22 4.75
CA GLN A 141 3.43 7.29 3.88
C GLN A 141 3.63 7.63 2.40
N LEU A 142 3.51 8.91 2.01
CA LEU A 142 3.74 9.33 0.63
C LEU A 142 5.18 9.05 0.19
N ILE A 143 6.15 9.27 1.06
CA ILE A 143 7.56 8.94 0.79
C ILE A 143 7.71 7.43 0.58
N ALA A 144 7.06 6.59 1.39
CA ALA A 144 7.10 5.14 1.24
C ALA A 144 6.48 4.67 -0.09
N ILE A 145 5.35 5.27 -0.50
CA ILE A 145 4.72 5.01 -1.81
C ILE A 145 5.65 5.45 -2.95
N GLY A 146 6.22 6.65 -2.86
CA GLY A 146 7.16 7.17 -3.85
C GLY A 146 8.40 6.29 -3.99
N ALA A 147 8.99 5.86 -2.87
CA ALA A 147 10.12 4.93 -2.84
C ALA A 147 9.76 3.58 -3.48
N THR A 148 8.56 3.05 -3.21
CA THR A 148 8.05 1.83 -3.84
C THR A 148 8.07 1.94 -5.35
N VAL A 149 7.51 3.03 -5.88
CA VAL A 149 7.44 3.30 -7.32
C VAL A 149 8.84 3.48 -7.90
N VAL A 150 9.66 4.38 -7.36
CA VAL A 150 11.01 4.66 -7.89
C VAL A 150 11.88 3.40 -7.93
N LEU A 151 11.87 2.59 -6.86
CA LEU A 151 12.62 1.35 -6.79
C LEU A 151 12.08 0.27 -7.74
N ALA A 152 10.76 0.27 -7.99
CA ALA A 152 10.16 -0.61 -8.99
C ALA A 152 10.66 -0.30 -10.41
N PHE A 153 10.92 0.97 -10.75
CA PHE A 153 11.38 1.37 -12.09
C PHE A 153 12.91 1.43 -12.26
N ARG A 154 13.70 1.00 -11.26
CA ARG A 154 15.17 0.98 -11.39
C ARG A 154 15.64 0.07 -12.53
N PRO A 155 16.81 0.38 -13.15
CA PRO A 155 17.34 -0.38 -14.29
C PRO A 155 17.47 -1.88 -14.01
N GLU A 156 17.95 -2.24 -12.81
CA GLU A 156 18.06 -3.63 -12.34
C GLU A 156 16.68 -4.32 -12.30
N SER A 157 15.69 -3.65 -11.74
CA SER A 157 14.29 -4.11 -11.69
C SER A 157 13.72 -4.27 -13.11
N ASN A 158 14.03 -3.36 -14.05
CA ASN A 158 13.58 -3.42 -15.44
C ASN A 158 14.25 -4.56 -16.23
N ALA A 159 15.49 -4.91 -15.92
CA ALA A 159 16.17 -6.05 -16.54
C ALA A 159 15.52 -7.37 -16.11
N TYR A 160 15.26 -7.55 -14.81
CA TYR A 160 14.65 -8.76 -14.26
C TYR A 160 13.21 -9.00 -14.76
N LEU A 161 12.34 -7.98 -14.82
CA LEU A 161 10.98 -8.21 -15.33
C LEU A 161 10.90 -8.38 -16.86
N ARG A 162 11.93 -7.96 -17.61
CA ARG A 162 12.01 -8.22 -19.06
C ARG A 162 12.50 -9.63 -19.38
N SER A 163 13.25 -10.26 -18.48
CA SER A 163 13.68 -11.65 -18.64
C SER A 163 12.68 -12.66 -18.05
N ALA A 164 11.75 -12.21 -17.21
CA ALA A 164 10.71 -13.03 -16.60
C ALA A 164 9.39 -13.09 -17.40
N SER A 165 9.28 -12.38 -18.52
CA SER A 165 8.10 -12.30 -19.41
C SER A 165 8.41 -12.85 -20.80
#